data_AF-A0A2A3JXN3-F1
#
_entry.id   AF-A0A2A3JXN3-F1
#
_cell.length_a   1.000
_cell.length_b   1.000
_cell.length_c   1.000
_cell.angle_alpha   90.00
_cell.angle_beta   90.00
_cell.angle_gamma   90.00
#
_symmetry.space_group_name_H-M   'P 1'
#
loop_
_entity.id
_entity.type
_entity.pdbx_description
1 polymer ?
#
loop_
_entity_poly.entity_id
_entity_poly.type
_entity_poly.pdbx_seq_one_letter_code
_entity_poly.pdbx_strand_id
1 'polypeptide(L)'
;MLAAGWPLASLAQEGGSPEREVYVFGNSLVHFLGQEAHSNTPYWLAQLAQADGARLALDGQWGFLRDFSDNLPPEPNWTIPGVSNHWDPGRGAFGDAGFDAVLITPANFLQYQVSDAPYPGNNPSGTSPMDAILTVADWVEGHAPGTPLWIYEGWPDMASVAGDYPPSARGMRRYHDYTLGAYGVWYDDLLNKLRAARPGQPVQLIPVARVLSELLEEGGPLQDVPRKRSTSTMRRTGRLRSTSSPPW
;
A
#
# COMPACT_ATOMS: atom_id res chain seq x y z
N MET A 1 -1.26 25.30 -2.95
CA MET A 1 -0.90 25.18 -1.52
C MET A 1 -0.85 23.69 -1.21
N LEU A 2 0.35 23.15 -1.00
CA LEU A 2 0.62 21.73 -0.76
C LEU A 2 0.24 21.39 0.69
N ALA A 3 -0.86 20.67 0.89
CA ALA A 3 -1.31 20.19 2.21
C ALA A 3 -1.59 18.68 2.23
N ALA A 4 -1.07 17.93 1.24
CA ALA A 4 -1.34 16.51 1.08
C ALA A 4 -0.29 15.60 1.77
N GLY A 5 0.79 16.17 2.33
CA GLY A 5 1.83 15.41 3.03
C GLY A 5 1.59 15.17 4.51
N TRP A 6 0.47 15.64 5.07
CA TRP A 6 0.44 15.92 6.50
C TRP A 6 0.37 14.72 7.46
N PRO A 7 -0.26 13.55 7.21
CA PRO A 7 -0.30 12.55 8.27
C PRO A 7 1.06 11.88 8.51
N LEU A 8 1.85 11.61 7.46
CA LEU A 8 3.19 11.01 7.64
C LEU A 8 4.25 12.05 8.04
N ALA A 9 4.16 13.28 7.55
CA ALA A 9 5.08 14.36 7.94
C ALA A 9 4.72 14.98 9.31
N SER A 10 3.45 15.04 9.73
CA SER A 10 3.09 15.48 11.09
C SER A 10 3.56 14.49 12.14
N LEU A 11 3.56 13.19 11.83
CA LEU A 11 4.10 12.16 12.73
C LEU A 11 5.63 12.22 12.85
N ALA A 12 6.32 12.79 11.87
CA ALA A 12 7.74 13.13 11.97
C ALA A 12 7.99 14.46 12.72
N GLN A 13 7.06 15.42 12.65
CA GLN A 13 7.24 16.76 13.22
C GLN A 13 6.70 16.95 14.65
N GLU A 14 5.76 16.13 15.12
CA GLU A 14 5.24 16.23 16.49
C GLU A 14 6.12 15.47 17.50
N GLY A 15 7.35 15.94 17.72
CA GLY A 15 8.15 15.66 18.94
C GLY A 15 8.29 14.19 19.38
N GLY A 16 8.03 13.24 18.49
CA GLY A 16 8.06 11.81 18.74
C GLY A 16 9.47 11.25 18.59
N SER A 17 9.69 10.05 19.12
CA SER A 17 10.95 9.33 18.97
C SER A 17 11.49 9.45 17.54
N PRO A 18 12.81 9.60 17.35
CA PRO A 18 13.45 9.54 16.04
C PRO A 18 13.36 8.14 15.42
N GLU A 19 12.54 7.25 15.96
CA GLU A 19 12.32 5.89 15.52
C GLU A 19 10.81 5.65 15.45
N ARG A 20 10.39 5.00 14.37
CA ARG A 20 9.03 4.52 14.18
C ARG A 20 9.03 3.04 13.89
N GLU A 21 8.21 2.29 14.60
CA GLU A 21 8.06 0.85 14.43
C GLU A 21 6.63 0.54 13.97
N VAL A 22 6.49 -0.07 12.79
CA VAL A 22 5.18 -0.32 12.18
C VAL A 22 5.05 -1.79 11.79
N TYR A 23 3.92 -2.41 12.12
CA TYR A 23 3.57 -3.71 11.56
C TYR A 23 2.64 -3.53 10.36
N VAL A 24 2.93 -4.21 9.24
CA VAL A 24 2.17 -4.05 8.00
C VAL A 24 1.45 -5.34 7.61
N PHE A 25 0.13 -5.24 7.49
CA PHE A 25 -0.69 -6.16 6.72
C PHE A 25 -0.81 -5.61 5.29
N GLY A 26 0.01 -6.13 4.38
CA GLY A 26 0.26 -5.51 3.08
C GLY A 26 0.06 -6.42 1.89
N ASN A 27 -0.17 -5.79 0.73
CA ASN A 27 -0.27 -6.48 -0.56
C ASN A 27 0.73 -5.87 -1.56
N SER A 28 0.57 -6.19 -2.85
CA SER A 28 1.45 -5.71 -3.93
C SER A 28 1.57 -4.19 -4.05
N LEU A 29 0.65 -3.41 -3.50
CA LEU A 29 0.71 -1.93 -3.50
C LEU A 29 1.74 -1.38 -2.49
N VAL A 30 2.08 -2.17 -1.48
CA VAL A 30 3.10 -1.81 -0.47
C VAL A 30 4.39 -2.57 -0.73
N HIS A 31 4.29 -3.87 -1.01
CA HIS A 31 5.43 -4.74 -1.29
C HIS A 31 5.26 -5.50 -2.60
N PHE A 32 6.05 -5.09 -3.59
CA PHE A 32 6.29 -5.84 -4.80
C PHE A 32 7.27 -6.98 -4.53
N LEU A 33 6.87 -8.23 -4.85
CA LEU A 33 7.65 -9.47 -4.62
C LEU A 33 8.87 -9.63 -5.55
N GLY A 34 9.48 -8.52 -5.96
CA GLY A 34 10.70 -8.49 -6.77
C GLY A 34 11.97 -8.36 -5.93
N GLN A 35 13.12 -8.44 -6.61
CA GLN A 35 14.44 -8.31 -5.97
C GLN A 35 14.83 -6.84 -5.71
N GLU A 36 14.17 -5.88 -6.36
CA GLU A 36 14.53 -4.46 -6.30
C GLU A 36 13.85 -3.79 -5.10
N ALA A 37 14.62 -3.48 -4.06
CA ALA A 37 14.12 -2.82 -2.85
C ALA A 37 13.35 -1.52 -3.16
N HIS A 38 13.84 -0.72 -4.12
CA HIS A 38 13.25 0.56 -4.52
C HIS A 38 11.90 0.44 -5.27
N SER A 39 11.44 -0.77 -5.55
CA SER A 39 10.07 -1.02 -6.02
C SER A 39 9.04 -1.12 -4.89
N ASN A 40 9.47 -0.95 -3.63
CA ASN A 40 8.64 -1.12 -2.44
C ASN A 40 8.46 0.20 -1.69
N THR A 41 7.24 0.47 -1.23
CA THR A 41 6.92 1.68 -0.46
C THR A 41 7.75 1.80 0.83
N PRO A 42 7.94 0.73 1.64
CA PRO A 42 8.75 0.80 2.86
C PRO A 42 10.20 1.25 2.63
N TYR A 43 10.80 0.93 1.48
CA TYR A 43 12.16 1.37 1.15
C TYR A 43 12.24 2.89 1.11
N TRP A 44 11.35 3.54 0.37
CA TRP A 44 11.37 5.00 0.25
C TRP A 44 10.99 5.70 1.56
N LEU A 45 10.06 5.15 2.34
CA LEU A 45 9.74 5.68 3.66
C LEU A 45 10.96 5.62 4.60
N ALA A 46 11.71 4.51 4.60
CA ALA A 46 12.94 4.40 5.37
C ALA A 46 14.01 5.39 4.90
N GLN A 47 14.17 5.59 3.59
CA GLN A 47 15.12 6.56 3.07
C GLN A 47 14.76 8.01 3.43
N LEU A 48 13.47 8.37 3.39
CA LEU A 48 12.99 9.69 3.77
C LEU A 48 13.16 9.93 5.28
N ALA A 49 12.82 8.94 6.11
CA ALA A 49 13.05 9.01 7.56
C ALA A 49 14.55 9.22 7.86
N GLN A 50 15.43 8.44 7.23
CA GLN A 50 16.87 8.58 7.40
C GLN A 50 17.39 9.97 6.98
N ALA A 51 16.87 10.52 5.87
CA ALA A 51 17.24 11.85 5.41
C ALA A 51 16.83 12.96 6.40
N ASP A 52 15.80 12.71 7.20
CA ASP A 52 15.32 13.62 8.26
C ASP A 52 15.95 13.33 9.64
N GLY A 53 16.94 12.43 9.71
CA GLY A 53 17.60 12.04 10.97
C GLY A 53 16.77 11.10 11.85
N ALA A 54 15.68 10.54 11.31
CA ALA A 54 14.85 9.52 11.94
C ALA A 54 15.15 8.11 11.40
N ARG A 55 14.48 7.10 11.95
CA ARG A 55 14.57 5.68 11.58
C ARG A 55 13.17 5.11 11.46
N LEU A 56 12.97 4.27 10.45
CA LEU A 56 11.79 3.44 10.30
C LEU A 56 12.22 1.97 10.42
N ALA A 57 11.57 1.24 11.32
CA ALA A 57 11.61 -0.21 11.37
C ALA A 57 10.22 -0.76 11.03
N LEU A 58 10.19 -1.82 10.24
CA LEU A 58 8.94 -2.35 9.70
C LEU A 58 9.04 -3.85 9.51
N ASP A 59 8.02 -4.56 10.00
CA ASP A 59 7.76 -5.96 9.69
C ASP A 59 6.39 -6.07 9.05
N GLY A 60 6.11 -7.19 8.41
CA GLY A 60 4.79 -7.36 7.83
C GLY A 60 4.57 -8.68 7.13
N GLN A 61 3.30 -8.87 6.81
CA GLN A 61 2.76 -10.05 6.18
C GLN A 61 2.15 -9.67 4.84
N TRP A 62 2.57 -10.39 3.80
CA TRP A 62 1.98 -10.31 2.47
C TRP A 62 0.68 -11.12 2.40
N GLY A 63 -0.38 -10.52 1.86
CA GLY A 63 -1.67 -11.19 1.63
C GLY A 63 -2.80 -10.22 1.34
N PHE A 64 -4.04 -10.68 1.52
CA PHE A 64 -5.24 -9.85 1.48
C PHE A 64 -5.97 -9.86 2.82
N LEU A 65 -6.91 -8.92 3.01
CA LEU A 65 -7.64 -8.73 4.27
C LEU A 65 -8.22 -10.03 4.84
N ARG A 66 -8.80 -10.90 4.00
CA ARG A 66 -9.31 -12.20 4.43
C ARG A 66 -8.21 -13.14 4.91
N ASP A 67 -7.08 -13.18 4.20
CA ASP A 67 -5.94 -14.01 4.63
C ASP A 67 -5.41 -13.53 5.99
N PHE A 68 -5.41 -12.23 6.22
CA PHE A 68 -5.00 -11.66 7.51
C PHE A 68 -5.98 -12.00 8.62
N SER A 69 -7.30 -11.85 8.39
CA SER A 69 -8.31 -12.18 9.40
C SER A 69 -8.35 -13.67 9.74
N ASP A 70 -8.13 -14.53 8.74
CA ASP A 70 -8.26 -15.98 8.88
C ASP A 70 -7.01 -16.62 9.51
N ASN A 71 -5.84 -15.95 9.45
CA ASN A 71 -4.55 -16.50 9.86
C ASN A 71 -3.85 -15.68 10.95
N LEU A 72 -4.61 -15.16 11.93
CA LEU A 72 -4.03 -14.59 13.16
C LEU A 72 -3.54 -15.71 14.10
N PRO A 73 -2.45 -15.53 14.85
CA PRO A 73 -1.64 -14.32 15.00
C PRO A 73 -0.77 -14.00 13.76
N PRO A 74 -0.34 -12.74 13.58
CA PRO A 74 0.45 -12.33 12.43
C PRO A 74 1.83 -13.01 12.37
N GLU A 75 2.23 -13.39 11.16
CA GLU A 75 3.54 -13.98 10.88
C GLU A 75 4.26 -13.13 9.82
N PRO A 76 5.29 -12.34 10.19
CA PRO A 76 6.00 -11.54 9.20
C PRO A 76 6.72 -12.44 8.21
N ASN A 77 6.51 -12.20 6.92
CA ASN A 77 6.95 -13.10 5.85
C ASN A 77 7.77 -12.42 4.75
N TRP A 78 8.17 -11.17 4.99
CA TRP A 78 9.00 -10.41 4.06
C TRP A 78 10.17 -9.72 4.76
N THR A 79 11.16 -9.31 3.96
CA THR A 79 12.22 -8.39 4.38
C THR A 79 12.59 -7.56 3.18
N ILE A 80 12.81 -6.26 3.38
CA ILE A 80 13.14 -5.33 2.30
C ILE A 80 14.56 -4.81 2.53
N PRO A 81 15.50 -5.03 1.59
CA PRO A 81 16.86 -4.50 1.73
C PRO A 81 16.86 -2.99 1.99
N GLY A 82 17.58 -2.55 3.02
CA GLY A 82 17.63 -1.14 3.43
C GLY A 82 16.54 -0.71 4.42
N VAL A 83 15.62 -1.61 4.80
CA VAL A 83 14.63 -1.39 5.85
C VAL A 83 14.98 -2.27 7.05
N SER A 84 14.90 -1.72 8.26
CA SER A 84 15.17 -2.49 9.49
C SER A 84 13.95 -3.31 9.88
N ASN A 85 14.17 -4.56 10.30
CA ASN A 85 13.13 -5.40 10.91
C ASN A 85 13.10 -5.13 12.43
N HIS A 86 11.92 -5.17 13.04
CA HIS A 86 11.72 -4.87 14.45
C HIS A 86 11.41 -6.14 15.26
N TRP A 87 10.43 -6.91 14.81
CA TRP A 87 9.81 -8.02 15.52
C TRP A 87 9.58 -9.24 14.64
N ASP A 88 9.72 -10.40 15.26
CA ASP A 88 9.25 -11.69 14.78
C ASP A 88 8.80 -12.54 15.99
N PRO A 89 8.01 -13.61 15.80
CA PRO A 89 7.54 -14.46 16.90
C PRO A 89 8.67 -15.07 17.76
N GLY A 90 9.90 -15.16 17.24
CA GLY A 90 11.08 -15.61 17.99
C GLY A 90 11.63 -14.56 18.97
N ARG A 91 11.20 -13.30 18.88
CA ARG A 91 11.63 -12.19 19.75
C ARG A 91 10.68 -11.89 20.91
N GLY A 92 9.47 -12.46 20.91
CA GLY A 92 8.48 -12.25 21.98
C GLY A 92 7.05 -12.16 21.45
N ALA A 93 6.10 -11.84 22.35
CA ALA A 93 4.71 -11.63 21.96
C ALA A 93 4.57 -10.33 21.14
N PHE A 94 3.53 -10.26 20.30
CA PHE A 94 3.27 -9.08 19.47
C PHE A 94 3.10 -7.79 20.28
N GLY A 95 2.40 -7.86 21.41
CA GLY A 95 2.20 -6.71 22.31
C GLY A 95 3.49 -6.17 22.92
N ASP A 96 4.47 -7.04 23.14
CA ASP A 96 5.76 -6.66 23.71
C ASP A 96 6.67 -5.98 22.67
N ALA A 97 6.33 -6.05 21.38
CA ALA A 97 7.05 -5.37 20.32
C ALA A 97 6.92 -3.85 20.43
N GLY A 98 5.83 -3.31 20.98
CA GLY A 98 5.65 -1.87 21.16
C GLY A 98 5.51 -1.08 19.86
N PHE A 99 4.90 -1.65 18.82
CA PHE A 99 4.64 -0.96 17.55
C PHE A 99 3.91 0.37 17.77
N ASP A 100 4.39 1.44 17.10
CA ASP A 100 3.73 2.76 17.08
C ASP A 100 2.39 2.72 16.33
N ALA A 101 2.25 1.82 15.35
CA ALA A 101 1.03 1.63 14.58
C ALA A 101 1.00 0.27 13.87
N VAL A 102 -0.22 -0.16 13.55
CA VAL A 102 -0.48 -1.27 12.63
C VAL A 102 -1.10 -0.71 11.34
N LEU A 103 -0.45 -0.96 10.21
CA LEU A 103 -0.91 -0.54 8.89
C LEU A 103 -1.63 -1.67 8.17
N ILE A 104 -2.82 -1.39 7.65
CA ILE A 104 -3.65 -2.34 6.91
C ILE A 104 -3.86 -1.81 5.49
N THR A 105 -3.63 -2.68 4.50
CA THR A 105 -3.73 -2.34 3.07
C THR A 105 -4.91 -3.05 2.41
N PRO A 106 -6.08 -2.38 2.22
CA PRO A 106 -7.15 -2.91 1.39
C PRO A 106 -6.69 -3.18 -0.05
N ALA A 107 -7.32 -4.14 -0.72
CA ALA A 107 -7.08 -4.37 -2.14
C ALA A 107 -7.68 -3.24 -2.99
N ASN A 108 -7.07 -2.95 -4.14
CA ASN A 108 -7.46 -1.84 -5.02
C ASN A 108 -8.51 -2.17 -6.10
N PHE A 109 -9.18 -3.32 -5.95
CA PHE A 109 -10.20 -3.80 -6.89
C PHE A 109 -11.53 -4.12 -6.19
N LEU A 110 -11.72 -3.66 -4.95
CA LEU A 110 -12.93 -3.91 -4.14
C LEU A 110 -13.92 -2.74 -4.16
N GLN A 111 -13.48 -1.57 -4.61
CA GLN A 111 -14.19 -0.29 -4.48
C GLN A 111 -15.40 -0.14 -5.41
N TYR A 112 -15.74 -1.17 -6.18
CA TYR A 112 -16.98 -1.23 -6.95
C TYR A 112 -18.21 -1.54 -6.07
N GLN A 113 -18.00 -1.98 -4.83
CA GLN A 113 -19.04 -2.23 -3.82
C GLN A 113 -18.70 -1.52 -2.51
N VAL A 114 -19.69 -1.31 -1.64
CA VAL A 114 -19.47 -0.75 -0.29
C VAL A 114 -18.62 -1.69 0.58
N SER A 115 -17.91 -1.14 1.56
CA SER A 115 -16.92 -1.87 2.37
C SER A 115 -17.51 -2.97 3.27
N ASP A 116 -18.79 -2.89 3.59
CA ASP A 116 -19.59 -3.84 4.37
C ASP A 116 -20.37 -4.83 3.48
N ALA A 117 -20.23 -4.75 2.16
CA ALA A 117 -20.73 -5.79 1.27
C ALA A 117 -19.80 -7.03 1.32
N PRO A 118 -20.35 -8.25 1.46
CA PRO A 118 -19.57 -9.47 1.44
C PRO A 118 -18.68 -9.59 0.20
N TYR A 119 -17.52 -10.22 0.33
CA TYR A 119 -16.68 -10.56 -0.82
C TYR A 119 -17.45 -11.47 -1.79
N PRO A 120 -17.31 -11.27 -3.12
CA PRO A 120 -17.88 -12.18 -4.11
C PRO A 120 -17.17 -13.54 -4.11
N GLY A 121 -17.80 -14.53 -4.76
CA GLY A 121 -17.20 -15.86 -4.95
C GLY A 121 -17.34 -16.78 -3.73
N ASN A 122 -16.33 -17.63 -3.50
CA ASN A 122 -16.35 -18.59 -2.39
C ASN A 122 -16.10 -17.86 -1.05
N ASN A 123 -17.20 -17.53 -0.38
CA ASN A 123 -17.22 -16.79 0.88
C ASN A 123 -18.37 -17.30 1.78
N PRO A 124 -18.29 -18.56 2.28
CA PRO A 124 -19.40 -19.18 3.02
C PRO A 124 -19.69 -18.47 4.36
N SER A 125 -18.71 -17.77 4.93
CA SER A 125 -18.85 -16.93 6.12
C SER A 125 -19.52 -15.58 5.85
N GLY A 126 -19.66 -15.18 4.59
CA GLY A 126 -20.21 -13.87 4.22
C GLY A 126 -19.31 -12.69 4.63
N THR A 127 -18.01 -12.92 4.86
CA THR A 127 -17.06 -11.90 5.31
C THR A 127 -17.02 -10.74 4.33
N SER A 128 -17.07 -9.50 4.82
CA SER A 128 -16.82 -8.27 4.06
C SER A 128 -15.41 -7.72 4.31
N PRO A 129 -14.91 -6.77 3.50
CA PRO A 129 -13.69 -6.02 3.82
C PRO A 129 -13.73 -5.37 5.20
N MET A 130 -14.88 -4.82 5.59
CA MET A 130 -15.11 -4.25 6.91
C MET A 130 -14.92 -5.30 8.02
N ASP A 131 -15.53 -6.48 7.88
CA ASP A 131 -15.44 -7.55 8.89
C ASP A 131 -13.99 -8.06 9.06
N ALA A 132 -13.27 -8.21 7.95
CA ALA A 132 -11.88 -8.64 7.98
C ALA A 132 -10.99 -7.62 8.69
N ILE A 133 -11.17 -6.32 8.43
CA ILE A 133 -10.43 -5.26 9.13
C ILE A 133 -10.79 -5.24 10.61
N LEU A 134 -12.07 -5.35 10.96
CA LEU A 134 -12.50 -5.39 12.36
C LEU A 134 -11.92 -6.59 13.11
N THR A 135 -11.80 -7.75 12.46
CA THR A 135 -11.19 -8.94 13.06
C THR A 135 -9.72 -8.71 13.41
N VAL A 136 -8.96 -8.09 12.48
CA VAL A 136 -7.57 -7.70 12.74
C VAL A 136 -7.51 -6.62 13.82
N ALA A 137 -8.40 -5.63 13.77
CA ALA A 137 -8.47 -4.54 14.75
C ALA A 137 -8.70 -5.04 16.17
N ASP A 138 -9.66 -5.96 16.34
CA ASP A 138 -9.99 -6.60 17.63
C ASP A 138 -8.83 -7.43 18.16
N TRP A 139 -8.15 -8.15 17.28
CA TRP A 139 -6.97 -8.91 17.66
C TRP A 139 -5.83 -7.99 18.13
N VAL A 140 -5.57 -6.90 17.39
CA VAL A 140 -4.56 -5.90 17.78
C VAL A 140 -4.92 -5.27 19.12
N GLU A 141 -6.17 -4.83 19.33
CA GLU A 141 -6.59 -4.23 20.59
C GLU A 141 -6.48 -5.23 21.77
N GLY A 142 -6.74 -6.52 21.53
CA GLY A 142 -6.60 -7.56 22.55
C GLY A 142 -5.16 -7.90 22.94
N HIS A 143 -4.18 -7.65 22.06
CA HIS A 143 -2.77 -8.05 22.27
C HIS A 143 -1.82 -6.86 22.42
N ALA A 144 -2.17 -5.70 21.87
CA ALA A 144 -1.43 -4.44 21.94
C ALA A 144 -2.43 -3.27 22.10
N PRO A 145 -3.11 -3.16 23.26
CA PRO A 145 -4.20 -2.20 23.46
C PRO A 145 -3.79 -0.76 23.18
N GLY A 146 -4.67 -0.01 22.51
CA GLY A 146 -4.43 1.39 22.17
C GLY A 146 -3.48 1.64 20.99
N THR A 147 -2.94 0.58 20.37
CA THR A 147 -2.11 0.71 19.17
C THR A 147 -2.95 1.27 18.01
N PRO A 148 -2.56 2.42 17.42
CA PRO A 148 -3.26 3.01 16.28
C PRO A 148 -3.33 2.08 15.06
N LEU A 149 -4.47 2.09 14.38
CA LEU A 149 -4.63 1.48 13.07
C LEU A 149 -4.52 2.53 11.97
N TRP A 150 -3.67 2.28 10.99
CA TRP A 150 -3.53 3.09 9.78
C TRP A 150 -4.05 2.34 8.57
N ILE A 151 -5.03 2.91 7.88
CA ILE A 151 -5.51 2.38 6.61
C ILE A 151 -4.67 3.00 5.49
N TYR A 152 -4.07 2.16 4.64
CA TYR A 152 -3.31 2.60 3.47
C TYR A 152 -4.23 2.74 2.26
N GLU A 153 -4.43 3.98 1.80
CA GLU A 153 -5.16 4.27 0.57
C GLU A 153 -4.28 4.01 -0.66
N GLY A 154 -4.17 2.76 -1.06
CA GLY A 154 -3.51 2.38 -2.32
C GLY A 154 -4.24 2.94 -3.54
N TRP A 155 -3.63 2.89 -4.72
CA TRP A 155 -4.21 3.46 -5.93
C TRP A 155 -5.12 2.48 -6.69
N PRO A 156 -6.18 2.96 -7.38
CA PRO A 156 -7.08 2.10 -8.12
C PRO A 156 -6.36 1.35 -9.24
N ASP A 157 -6.87 0.16 -9.58
CA ASP A 157 -6.42 -0.56 -10.78
C ASP A 157 -6.61 0.31 -12.04
N MET A 158 -5.50 0.65 -12.69
CA MET A 158 -5.51 1.55 -13.83
C MET A 158 -6.26 0.96 -15.02
N ALA A 159 -6.16 -0.35 -15.24
CA ALA A 159 -6.81 -1.00 -16.39
C ALA A 159 -8.33 -0.87 -16.32
N SER A 160 -8.91 -1.06 -15.13
CA SER A 160 -10.36 -0.94 -14.90
C SER A 160 -10.94 0.46 -15.15
N VAL A 161 -10.12 1.51 -15.08
CA VAL A 161 -10.58 2.92 -15.17
C VAL A 161 -10.12 3.60 -16.47
N ALA A 162 -8.83 3.47 -16.79
CA ALA A 162 -8.17 4.18 -17.87
C ALA A 162 -8.06 3.34 -19.16
N GLY A 163 -8.23 2.02 -19.07
CA GLY A 163 -8.03 1.06 -20.17
C GLY A 163 -6.57 0.64 -20.30
N ASP A 164 -6.11 0.40 -21.53
CA ASP A 164 -4.76 -0.09 -21.80
C ASP A 164 -3.64 0.86 -21.33
N TYR A 165 -2.50 0.27 -20.96
CA TYR A 165 -1.28 1.02 -20.63
C TYR A 165 -0.34 1.15 -21.86
N PRO A 166 0.26 2.33 -22.15
CA PRO A 166 0.06 3.58 -21.44
C PRO A 166 -1.33 4.19 -21.75
N PRO A 167 -2.01 4.74 -20.75
CA PRO A 167 -3.34 5.32 -20.94
C PRO A 167 -3.31 6.57 -21.82
N SER A 168 -4.39 6.77 -22.59
CA SER A 168 -4.61 8.03 -23.30
C SER A 168 -4.76 9.22 -22.33
N ALA A 169 -4.58 10.45 -22.81
CA ALA A 169 -4.80 11.66 -21.99
C ALA A 169 -6.21 11.69 -21.37
N ARG A 170 -7.24 11.28 -22.13
CA ARG A 170 -8.60 11.15 -21.60
C ARG A 170 -8.72 10.04 -20.57
N GLY A 171 -8.04 8.91 -20.76
CA GLY A 171 -7.99 7.81 -19.80
C GLY A 171 -7.34 8.24 -18.48
N MET A 172 -6.26 9.01 -18.55
CA MET A 172 -5.59 9.55 -17.38
C MET A 172 -6.44 10.55 -16.60
N ARG A 173 -7.17 11.45 -17.28
CA ARG A 173 -8.12 12.33 -16.58
C ARG A 173 -9.18 11.54 -15.84
N ARG A 174 -9.80 10.54 -16.48
CA ARG A 174 -10.75 9.64 -15.79
C ARG A 174 -10.13 8.92 -14.59
N TYR A 175 -8.86 8.54 -14.69
CA TYR A 175 -8.14 7.89 -13.59
C TYR A 175 -8.00 8.81 -12.38
N HIS A 176 -7.57 10.05 -12.58
CA HIS A 176 -7.49 11.05 -11.51
C HIS A 176 -8.88 11.40 -10.97
N ASP A 177 -9.86 11.66 -11.84
CA ASP A 177 -11.25 11.96 -11.44
C ASP A 177 -11.85 10.84 -10.58
N TYR A 178 -11.63 9.58 -10.96
CA TYR A 178 -12.09 8.43 -10.18
C TYR A 178 -11.36 8.30 -8.84
N THR A 179 -10.03 8.50 -8.84
CA THR A 179 -9.18 8.40 -7.64
C THR A 179 -9.58 9.46 -6.60
N LEU A 180 -9.74 10.72 -7.04
CA LEU A 180 -10.13 11.85 -6.18
C LEU A 180 -11.62 11.83 -5.81
N GLY A 181 -12.45 11.18 -6.62
CA GLY A 181 -13.89 11.06 -6.42
C GLY A 181 -14.29 9.76 -5.74
N ALA A 182 -14.95 8.88 -6.50
CA ALA A 182 -15.62 7.69 -5.96
C ALA A 182 -14.68 6.74 -5.20
N TYR A 183 -13.43 6.63 -5.63
CA TYR A 183 -12.44 5.80 -4.94
C TYR A 183 -12.09 6.36 -3.56
N GLY A 184 -11.75 7.66 -3.45
CA GLY A 184 -11.49 8.32 -2.18
C GLY A 184 -12.70 8.30 -1.23
N VAL A 185 -13.91 8.53 -1.76
CA VAL A 185 -15.16 8.47 -0.98
C VAL A 185 -15.38 7.09 -0.34
N TRP A 186 -14.98 6.00 -1.02
CA TRP A 186 -15.05 4.66 -0.45
C TRP A 186 -14.17 4.51 0.80
N TYR A 187 -12.97 5.09 0.81
CA TYR A 187 -12.08 5.08 1.97
C TYR A 187 -12.59 5.96 3.10
N ASP A 188 -13.17 7.12 2.78
CA ASP A 188 -13.78 8.00 3.78
C ASP A 188 -14.98 7.30 4.47
N ASP A 189 -15.82 6.57 3.71
CA ASP A 189 -16.91 5.74 4.26
C ASP A 189 -16.37 4.60 5.14
N LEU A 190 -15.36 3.85 4.67
CA LEU A 190 -14.70 2.80 5.45
C LEU A 190 -14.20 3.35 6.79
N LEU A 191 -13.52 4.49 6.80
CA LEU A 191 -13.00 5.11 8.02
C LEU A 191 -14.10 5.50 9.00
N ASN A 192 -15.19 6.09 8.49
CA ASN A 192 -16.32 6.48 9.32
C ASN A 192 -16.95 5.25 9.99
N LYS A 193 -17.14 4.15 9.22
CA LYS A 193 -17.64 2.88 9.75
C LYS A 193 -16.70 2.30 10.80
N LEU A 194 -15.38 2.29 10.56
CA LEU A 194 -14.39 1.76 11.51
C LEU A 194 -14.40 2.54 12.83
N ARG A 195 -14.37 3.87 12.76
CA ARG A 195 -14.40 4.73 13.96
C ARG A 195 -15.71 4.60 14.72
N ALA A 196 -16.83 4.42 14.03
CA ALA A 196 -18.12 4.17 14.67
C ALA A 196 -18.15 2.80 15.37
N ALA A 197 -17.57 1.77 14.76
CA ALA A 197 -17.51 0.43 15.32
C ALA A 197 -16.50 0.31 16.48
N ARG A 198 -15.42 1.09 16.47
CA ARG A 198 -14.33 1.05 17.47
C ARG A 198 -13.94 2.46 17.93
N PRO A 199 -14.80 3.15 18.70
CA PRO A 199 -14.53 4.54 19.12
C PRO A 199 -13.31 4.68 20.04
N GLY A 200 -12.86 3.60 20.69
CA GLY A 200 -11.69 3.59 21.58
C GLY A 200 -10.36 3.32 20.88
N GLN A 201 -10.36 2.85 19.63
CA GLN A 201 -9.15 2.52 18.89
C GLN A 201 -8.85 3.64 17.87
N PRO A 202 -7.68 4.30 17.94
CA PRO A 202 -7.34 5.34 16.97
C PRO A 202 -7.25 4.78 15.56
N VAL A 203 -8.06 5.30 14.62
CA VAL A 203 -8.02 4.93 13.20
C VAL A 203 -7.70 6.14 12.33
N GLN A 204 -6.66 6.04 11.52
CA GLN A 204 -6.22 7.08 10.58
C GLN A 204 -6.11 6.54 9.15
N LEU A 205 -6.08 7.45 8.18
CA LEU A 205 -5.89 7.14 6.77
C LEU A 205 -4.58 7.74 6.29
N ILE A 206 -3.85 6.97 5.49
CA ILE A 206 -2.71 7.44 4.70
C ILE A 206 -3.19 7.57 3.26
N PRO A 207 -3.54 8.79 2.78
CA PRO A 207 -4.29 8.99 1.52
C PRO A 207 -3.38 8.94 0.27
N VAL A 208 -2.57 7.89 0.11
CA VAL A 208 -1.51 7.84 -0.92
C VAL A 208 -2.06 8.06 -2.33
N ALA A 209 -3.16 7.42 -2.69
CA ALA A 209 -3.73 7.54 -4.04
C ALA A 209 -4.18 8.96 -4.40
N ARG A 210 -4.89 9.62 -3.48
CA ARG A 210 -5.31 11.03 -3.64
C ARG A 210 -4.10 11.95 -3.73
N VAL A 211 -3.13 11.81 -2.84
CA VAL A 211 -1.88 12.59 -2.87
C VAL A 211 -1.15 12.42 -4.20
N LEU A 212 -0.95 11.18 -4.65
CA LEU A 212 -0.30 10.92 -5.93
C LEU A 212 -1.09 11.49 -7.12
N SER A 213 -2.42 11.45 -7.07
CA SER A 213 -3.26 12.02 -8.12
C SER A 213 -3.14 13.54 -8.19
N GLU A 214 -3.23 14.25 -7.06
CA GLU A 214 -3.05 15.71 -7.00
C GLU A 214 -1.64 16.13 -7.46
N LEU A 215 -0.62 15.32 -7.15
CA LEU A 215 0.74 15.61 -7.60
C LEU A 215 0.90 15.44 -9.11
N LEU A 216 0.28 14.41 -9.70
CA LEU A 216 0.53 13.97 -11.08
C LEU A 216 -0.50 14.48 -12.10
N GLU A 217 -1.64 14.99 -11.67
CA GLU A 217 -2.68 15.51 -12.56
C GLU A 217 -2.28 16.82 -13.24
N GLU A 218 -3.09 17.27 -14.20
CA GLU A 218 -2.88 18.54 -14.90
C GLU A 218 -2.91 19.72 -13.90
N GLY A 219 -1.86 20.54 -13.91
CA GLY A 219 -1.66 21.60 -12.91
C GLY A 219 -0.95 21.17 -11.63
N GLY A 220 -0.71 19.87 -11.44
CA GLY A 220 0.06 19.32 -10.33
C GLY A 220 1.57 19.56 -10.46
N PRO A 221 2.33 19.58 -9.34
CA PRO A 221 3.77 19.83 -9.33
C PRO A 221 4.60 18.77 -10.06
N LEU A 222 4.06 17.56 -10.27
CA LEU A 222 4.72 16.44 -10.95
C LEU A 222 4.01 16.07 -12.26
N GLN A 223 3.20 16.96 -12.83
CA GLN A 223 2.45 16.72 -14.07
C GLN A 223 3.36 16.33 -15.26
N ASP A 224 4.60 16.84 -15.27
CA ASP A 224 5.57 16.63 -16.35
C ASP A 224 6.43 15.36 -16.18
N VAL A 225 6.21 14.58 -15.12
CA VAL A 225 6.95 13.32 -14.91
C VAL A 225 6.58 12.31 -16.01
N PRO A 226 7.55 11.80 -16.80
CA PRO A 226 7.25 10.95 -17.95
C PRO A 226 6.61 9.61 -17.57
N ARG A 227 5.43 9.32 -18.15
CA ARG A 227 4.71 8.04 -18.00
C ARG A 227 5.19 7.04 -19.06
N LYS A 228 6.44 6.58 -18.95
CA LYS A 228 7.06 5.69 -19.95
C LYS A 228 6.77 4.22 -19.66
N ARG A 229 6.46 3.44 -20.70
CA ARG A 229 6.73 1.99 -20.70
C ARG A 229 8.23 1.79 -20.55
N SER A 230 8.65 0.86 -19.69
CA SER A 230 10.02 0.32 -19.75
C SER A 230 10.18 -0.43 -21.07
N THR A 231 10.66 0.25 -22.11
CA THR A 231 11.02 -0.38 -23.38
C THR A 231 12.41 -1.00 -23.24
N SER A 232 12.49 -2.10 -22.51
CA SER A 232 13.55 -3.08 -22.72
C SER A 232 13.29 -3.78 -24.07
N THR A 233 13.56 -3.07 -25.17
CA THR A 233 13.75 -3.70 -26.48
C THR A 233 15.24 -3.67 -26.76
N MET A 234 15.90 -4.73 -26.30
CA MET A 234 17.25 -5.10 -26.69
C MET A 234 17.35 -5.06 -28.22
N ARG A 235 18.11 -4.11 -28.75
CA ARG A 235 18.49 -4.05 -30.17
C ARG A 235 19.06 -5.40 -30.59
N ARG A 236 18.35 -6.16 -31.44
CA ARG A 236 18.96 -7.25 -32.23
C ARG A 236 19.87 -6.61 -33.28
N THR A 237 21.07 -6.24 -32.88
CA THR A 237 22.22 -6.11 -33.79
C THR A 237 22.91 -7.45 -33.85
N GLY A 238 22.76 -8.15 -34.97
CA GLY A 238 23.40 -9.44 -35.20
C GLY A 238 23.17 -9.94 -36.62
N ARG A 239 23.69 -9.18 -37.60
CA ARG A 239 23.79 -9.62 -38.99
C ARG A 239 25.01 -10.53 -39.09
N LEU A 240 24.84 -11.84 -38.88
CA LEU A 240 25.88 -12.81 -39.22
C LEU A 240 25.68 -13.25 -40.67
N ARG A 241 26.67 -12.90 -41.49
CA ARG A 241 26.90 -13.47 -42.81
C ARG A 241 27.20 -14.97 -42.63
N SER A 242 26.58 -15.81 -43.45
CA SER A 242 27.03 -17.16 -43.73
C SER A 242 27.07 -17.32 -45.24
N THR A 243 28.28 -17.29 -45.78
CA THR A 243 28.63 -17.68 -47.14
C THR A 243 28.73 -19.20 -47.22
N SER A 244 28.10 -19.79 -48.24
CA SER A 244 28.57 -20.90 -49.10
C SER A 244 27.50 -21.98 -49.34
N SER A 245 27.07 -22.07 -50.61
CA SER A 245 26.48 -23.25 -51.27
C SER A 245 27.54 -23.82 -52.25
N PRO A 246 27.30 -24.86 -53.09
CA PRO A 246 26.43 -26.07 -53.12
C PRO A 246 27.34 -27.32 -53.44
N PRO A 247 26.97 -28.47 -54.09
CA PRO A 247 25.69 -28.98 -54.69
C PRO A 247 25.27 -30.39 -54.18
N TRP A 248 24.05 -30.91 -54.35
CA TRP A 248 22.99 -30.77 -55.38
C TRP A 248 21.60 -30.67 -54.75
#